data_AF-A0A4W5QVP6-F1
#
_entry.id   AF-A0A4W5QVP6-F1
#
_cell.length_a   1.000
_cell.length_b   1.000
_cell.length_c   1.000
_cell.angle_alpha   90.00
_cell.angle_beta   90.00
_cell.angle_gamma   90.00
#
_symmetry.space_group_name_H-M   'P 1'
#
loop_
_entity.id
_entity.type
_entity.pdbx_description
1 polymer ?
#
loop_
_entity_poly.entity_id
_entity_poly.type
_entity_poly.pdbx_seq_one_letter_code
_entity_poly.pdbx_strand_id
1 'polypeptide(L)'
;MTPWESCQDETSRSWEAMLEESLNEFSMKLYAHLSQSQPMNNLLFSPISISGLLTHLLLGARGKTRRDMETALCLSHNFFCVHSEMKKLKLKLQDTLKM
;
A
#
# COMPACT_ATOMS: atom_id res chain seq x y z
N MET A 1 -7.22 -22.95 -4.60
CA MET A 1 -6.91 -21.70 -3.88
C MET A 1 -8.12 -20.78 -4.02
N THR A 2 -8.58 -20.14 -2.94
CA THR A 2 -9.65 -19.14 -3.03
C THR A 2 -9.09 -17.85 -3.66
N PRO A 3 -9.76 -17.25 -4.65
CA PRO A 3 -9.39 -15.94 -5.19
C PRO A 3 -9.42 -14.83 -4.12
N TRP A 4 -8.80 -13.68 -4.43
CA TRP A 4 -8.94 -12.47 -3.60
C TRP A 4 -10.40 -12.01 -3.63
N GLU A 5 -10.90 -11.45 -2.54
CA GLU A 5 -12.28 -11.00 -2.44
C GLU A 5 -12.56 -9.88 -3.44
N SER A 6 -13.72 -9.92 -4.10
CA SER A 6 -14.11 -8.87 -5.05
C SER A 6 -14.26 -7.53 -4.35
N CYS A 7 -13.65 -6.49 -4.91
CA CYS A 7 -13.97 -5.12 -4.54
C CYS A 7 -15.42 -4.81 -4.95
N GLN A 8 -16.29 -4.54 -3.98
CA GLN A 8 -17.65 -4.04 -4.20
C GLN A 8 -17.66 -2.53 -3.90
N ASP A 9 -18.31 -1.75 -4.77
CA ASP A 9 -18.28 -0.28 -4.83
C ASP A 9 -16.89 0.34 -5.10
N GLU A 10 -16.51 0.40 -6.38
CA GLU A 10 -15.27 1.02 -6.85
C GLU A 10 -15.19 2.55 -6.65
N THR A 11 -16.24 3.24 -6.20
CA THR A 11 -16.30 4.72 -6.21
C THR A 11 -16.58 5.36 -4.86
N SER A 12 -16.35 4.66 -3.74
CA SER A 12 -16.45 5.29 -2.43
C SER A 12 -15.25 6.22 -2.18
N ARG A 13 -15.52 7.49 -1.81
CA ARG A 13 -14.47 8.42 -1.33
C ARG A 13 -13.74 7.87 -0.10
N SER A 14 -14.34 6.93 0.63
CA SER A 14 -13.71 6.24 1.76
C SER A 14 -12.52 5.38 1.36
N TRP A 15 -12.53 4.71 0.19
CA TRP A 15 -11.42 3.81 -0.18
C TRP A 15 -10.14 4.57 -0.53
N GLU A 16 -10.25 5.71 -1.20
CA GLU A 16 -9.10 6.57 -1.49
C GLU A 16 -8.48 7.11 -0.21
N ALA A 17 -9.29 7.61 0.72
CA ALA A 17 -8.81 8.09 2.02
C ALA A 17 -8.15 6.98 2.85
N MET A 18 -8.73 5.77 2.85
CA MET A 18 -8.13 4.62 3.53
C MET A 18 -6.78 4.21 2.93
N LEU A 19 -6.63 4.29 1.60
CA LEU A 19 -5.34 4.04 0.96
C LEU A 19 -4.32 5.10 1.34
N GLU A 20 -4.71 6.38 1.32
CA GLU A 20 -3.84 7.49 1.70
C GLU A 20 -3.35 7.37 3.14
N GLU A 21 -4.26 7.07 4.08
CA GLU A 21 -3.93 6.83 5.49
C GLU A 21 -2.96 5.65 5.64
N SER A 22 -3.24 4.53 4.99
CA SER A 22 -2.38 3.34 5.02
C SER A 22 -0.98 3.64 4.47
N LEU A 23 -0.89 4.37 3.34
CA LEU A 23 0.38 4.75 2.72
C LEU A 23 1.19 5.70 3.60
N ASN A 24 0.54 6.68 4.23
CA ASN A 24 1.20 7.61 5.15
C ASN A 24 1.73 6.88 6.37
N GLU A 25 0.91 6.02 6.99
CA GLU A 25 1.33 5.25 8.16
C GLU A 25 2.49 4.29 7.82
N PHE A 26 2.39 3.56 6.70
CA PHE A 26 3.46 2.71 6.19
C PHE A 26 4.75 3.50 5.97
N SER A 27 4.65 4.68 5.34
CA SER A 27 5.80 5.55 5.06
C SER A 27 6.51 5.99 6.34
N MET A 28 5.75 6.40 7.35
CA MET A 28 6.28 6.85 8.64
C MET A 28 6.92 5.69 9.42
N LYS A 29 6.28 4.52 9.46
CA LYS A 29 6.84 3.33 10.11
C LYS A 29 8.11 2.85 9.42
N LEU A 30 8.13 2.83 8.09
CA LEU A 30 9.31 2.45 7.31
C LEU A 30 10.45 3.45 7.52
N TYR A 31 10.16 4.75 7.51
CA TYR A 31 11.14 5.78 7.82
C TYR A 31 11.72 5.61 9.23
N ALA A 32 10.88 5.42 10.24
CA ALA A 32 11.32 5.23 11.62
C ALA A 32 12.21 3.98 11.76
N HIS A 33 11.85 2.88 11.08
CA HIS A 33 12.64 1.66 11.10
C HIS A 33 14.00 1.84 10.39
N LEU A 34 14.02 2.43 9.20
CA LEU A 34 15.24 2.63 8.42
C LEU A 34 16.17 3.67 9.06
N SER A 35 15.64 4.76 9.60
CA SER A 35 16.45 5.79 10.28
C SER A 35 17.13 5.27 11.54
N GLN A 36 16.47 4.39 12.30
CA GLN A 36 17.11 3.71 13.45
C GLN A 36 18.26 2.80 13.01
N SER A 37 18.16 2.16 11.85
CA SER A 37 19.21 1.30 11.31
C SER A 37 20.40 2.07 10.71
N GLN A 38 20.20 3.35 10.35
CA GLN A 38 21.19 4.21 9.70
C GLN A 38 21.18 5.64 10.28
N PRO A 39 21.50 5.83 11.58
CA PRO A 39 21.24 7.08 12.31
C PRO A 39 22.03 8.31 11.84
N MET A 40 23.04 8.14 10.96
CA MET A 40 23.94 9.22 10.52
C MET A 40 24.10 9.30 8.99
N ASN A 41 23.27 8.57 8.23
CA ASN A 41 23.35 8.55 6.77
C ASN A 41 22.14 9.26 6.15
N ASN A 42 22.35 9.82 4.96
CA ASN A 42 21.23 10.29 4.15
C ASN A 42 20.35 9.09 3.75
N LEU A 43 19.05 9.21 3.99
CA LEU A 43 18.07 8.18 3.68
C LEU A 43 17.13 8.69 2.58
N LEU A 44 17.14 8.02 1.42
CA LEU A 44 16.24 8.29 0.30
C LEU A 44 15.58 6.97 -0.15
N PHE A 45 14.26 6.94 -0.16
CA PHE A 45 13.46 5.81 -0.64
C PHE A 45 12.10 6.28 -1.12
N SER A 46 11.38 5.42 -1.85
CA SER A 46 10.01 5.67 -2.29
C SER A 46 9.04 4.72 -1.56
N PRO A 47 8.33 5.19 -0.52
CA PRO A 47 7.35 4.36 0.17
C PRO A 47 6.25 3.85 -0.76
N ILE A 48 5.78 4.69 -1.69
CA ILE A 48 4.73 4.35 -2.66
C ILE A 48 5.19 3.19 -3.56
N SER A 49 6.44 3.21 -4.04
CA SER A 49 6.97 2.12 -4.86
C SER A 49 7.05 0.80 -4.09
N ILE A 50 7.56 0.82 -2.86
CA ILE A 50 7.69 -0.37 -2.01
C ILE A 50 6.29 -0.92 -1.67
N SER A 51 5.37 -0.05 -1.24
CA SER A 51 3.99 -0.44 -0.95
C SER A 51 3.27 -1.00 -2.18
N GLY A 52 3.49 -0.41 -3.37
CA GLY A 52 2.94 -0.91 -4.62
C GLY A 52 3.42 -2.32 -4.97
N LEU A 53 4.71 -2.61 -4.82
CA LEU A 53 5.25 -3.95 -5.03
C LEU A 53 4.66 -4.96 -4.03
N LEU A 54 4.64 -4.61 -2.74
CA LEU A 54 4.10 -5.47 -1.70
C LEU A 54 2.58 -5.70 -1.86
N THR A 55 1.84 -4.68 -2.31
CA THR A 55 0.42 -4.80 -2.64
C THR A 55 0.19 -5.71 -3.85
N HIS A 56 1.07 -5.73 -4.85
CA HIS A 56 0.99 -6.73 -5.92
C HIS A 56 1.24 -8.16 -5.39
N LEU A 57 2.22 -8.35 -4.50
CA LEU A 57 2.47 -9.64 -3.87
C LEU A 57 1.28 -10.10 -3.00
N LEU A 58 0.62 -9.15 -2.31
CA LEU A 58 -0.55 -9.40 -1.47
C LEU A 58 -1.69 -10.05 -2.25
N LEU A 59 -1.86 -9.72 -3.54
CA LEU A 59 -2.90 -10.28 -4.40
C LEU A 59 -2.87 -11.83 -4.44
N GLY A 60 -1.66 -12.40 -4.39
CA GLY A 60 -1.44 -13.86 -4.36
C GLY A 60 -1.31 -14.45 -2.96
N ALA A 61 -1.16 -13.63 -1.92
CA ALA A 61 -0.93 -14.10 -0.56
C ALA A 61 -2.21 -14.59 0.12
N ARG A 62 -2.11 -15.64 0.96
CA ARG A 62 -3.24 -16.21 1.72
C ARG A 62 -2.86 -16.52 3.16
N GLY A 63 -3.86 -16.78 4.00
CA GLY A 63 -3.66 -17.28 5.36
C GLY A 63 -2.80 -16.36 6.23
N LYS A 64 -1.70 -16.89 6.78
CA LYS A 64 -0.77 -16.12 7.61
C LYS A 64 -0.04 -15.04 6.81
N THR A 65 0.46 -15.37 5.61
CA THR A 65 1.21 -14.42 4.77
C THR A 65 0.37 -13.20 4.42
N ARG A 66 -0.90 -13.39 4.06
CA ARG A 66 -1.82 -12.28 3.81
C ARG A 66 -1.93 -11.34 5.02
N ARG A 67 -2.21 -11.89 6.20
CA ARG A 67 -2.38 -11.11 7.44
C ARG A 67 -1.12 -10.35 7.84
N ASP A 68 0.04 -11.01 7.72
CA ASP A 68 1.33 -10.36 8.03
C ASP A 68 1.60 -9.20 7.06
N MET A 69 1.28 -9.37 5.77
CA MET A 69 1.43 -8.32 4.76
C MET A 69 0.44 -7.18 4.94
N GLU A 70 -0.84 -7.46 5.22
CA GLU A 70 -1.85 -6.43 5.53
C GLU A 70 -1.40 -5.58 6.74
N THR A 71 -0.88 -6.24 7.77
CA THR A 71 -0.33 -5.56 8.96
C THR A 71 0.89 -4.70 8.61
N ALA A 72 1.83 -5.23 7.84
CA ALA A 72 3.03 -4.51 7.43
C ALA A 72 2.71 -3.30 6.54
N LEU A 73 1.71 -3.43 5.66
CA LEU A 73 1.23 -2.36 4.78
C LEU A 73 0.25 -1.39 5.47
N CYS A 74 -0.04 -1.59 6.76
CA CYS A 74 -0.98 -0.79 7.54
C CYS A 74 -2.39 -0.75 6.93
N LEU A 75 -2.82 -1.86 6.31
CA LEU A 75 -4.15 -1.98 5.71
C LEU A 75 -5.19 -2.39 6.77
N SER A 76 -6.39 -1.82 6.66
CA SER A 76 -7.53 -2.26 7.49
C SER A 76 -8.02 -3.65 7.08
N HIS A 77 -8.63 -4.38 8.03
CA HIS A 77 -8.99 -5.81 7.90
C HIS A 77 -10.05 -6.13 6.82
N ASN A 78 -10.67 -5.11 6.22
CA ASN A 78 -11.71 -5.25 5.19
C ASN A 78 -11.42 -4.42 3.93
N PHE A 79 -10.15 -4.05 3.69
CA PHE A 79 -9.82 -3.23 2.53
C PHE A 79 -9.62 -4.05 1.26
N PHE A 80 -10.69 -4.68 0.77
CA PHE A 80 -10.64 -5.56 -0.42
C PHE A 80 -10.31 -4.79 -1.73
N CYS A 81 -10.58 -3.49 -1.75
CA CYS A 81 -10.37 -2.61 -2.90
C CYS A 81 -8.93 -2.07 -3.06
N VAL A 82 -8.00 -2.44 -2.17
CA VAL A 82 -6.62 -1.92 -2.15
C VAL A 82 -5.92 -1.98 -3.52
N HIS A 83 -6.11 -3.07 -4.28
CA HIS A 83 -5.49 -3.23 -5.59
C HIS A 83 -6.08 -2.26 -6.64
N SER A 84 -7.39 -1.99 -6.58
CA SER A 84 -8.06 -1.03 -7.47
C SER A 84 -7.61 0.40 -7.15
N GLU A 85 -7.57 0.75 -5.86
CA GLU A 85 -7.10 2.07 -5.44
C GLU A 85 -5.61 2.29 -5.77
N MET A 86 -4.75 1.28 -5.58
CA MET A 86 -3.34 1.38 -6.00
C MET A 86 -3.18 1.52 -7.50
N LYS A 87 -4.03 0.88 -8.30
CA LYS A 87 -4.08 1.08 -9.76
C LYS A 87 -4.47 2.51 -10.11
N LYS A 88 -5.49 3.08 -9.46
CA LYS A 88 -5.90 4.47 -9.68
C LYS A 88 -4.79 5.45 -9.30
N LEU A 89 -4.14 5.25 -8.16
CA LEU A 89 -3.00 6.06 -7.73
C LEU A 89 -1.88 6.02 -8.77
N LYS A 90 -1.52 4.84 -9.27
CA LYS A 90 -0.51 4.69 -10.33
C LYS A 90 -0.88 5.50 -11.59
N LEU A 91 -2.15 5.43 -12.02
CA LEU A 91 -2.61 6.18 -13.19
C LEU A 91 -2.54 7.69 -12.96
N LYS A 92 -3.00 8.19 -11.81
CA LYS A 92 -2.91 9.62 -11.43
C LYS A 92 -1.46 10.12 -11.45
N LEU A 93 -0.53 9.34 -10.91
CA LEU A 93 0.91 9.66 -10.91
C LEU A 93 1.48 9.70 -12.34
N GLN A 94 1.10 8.74 -13.19
CA GLN A 94 1.53 8.73 -14.59
C GLN A 94 1.02 9.93 -15.39
N ASP A 95 -0.20 10.37 -15.13
CA ASP A 95 -0.77 11.53 -15.81
C ASP A 95 -0.13 12.84 -15.35
N THR A 96 0.27 12.92 -14.08
CA THR A 96 0.99 14.09 -13.53
C THR A 96 2.39 14.24 -14.16
N LEU A 97 3.03 13.12 -14.53
CA LEU A 97 4.36 13.11 -15.17
C LEU A 97 4.34 13.44 -16.66
N LYS A 98 3.17 13.45 -17.30
CA LYS A 98 3.00 13.78 -18.72
C LYS A 98 2.67 15.26 -18.97
N MET A 99 2.47 16.04 -17.90
CA MET A 99 2.38 17.50 -17.94
C MET A 99 3.78 18.12 -17.97
#